data_AF-T0YFJ7-F1
#
_entry.id   AF-T0YFJ7-F1
#
_cell.length_a   1.000
_cell.length_b   1.000
_cell.length_c   1.000
_cell.angle_alpha   90.00
_cell.angle_beta   90.00
_cell.angle_gamma   90.00
#
_symmetry.space_group_name_H-M   'P 1'
#
loop_
_entity.id
_entity.type
_entity.pdbx_description
1 polymer ?
#
loop_
_entity_poly.entity_id
_entity_poly.type
_entity_poly.pdbx_seq_one_letter_code
_entity_poly.pdbx_strand_id
1 'polypeptide(L)'
;PADLYLEGPDQFRGYFNSSLTTAVATRGRAPYRQVVCHGFVVDGEGRKMSKSIGNTIAPDEIVQASGADVLRLWATSADYTADIRVSKEVLAGVSEGYRKIRNTWRFLLGNLDGFDPARDLVPLSELTGLEGYMRGRMGELVQTVRESYESYALQGVYQAVLNFAAVDLSSLY
;
A
#
# COMPACT_ATOMS: atom_id res chain seq x y z
N PRO A 1 -13.59 22.59 6.28
CA PRO A 1 -12.55 21.81 7.01
C PRO A 1 -11.94 20.82 6.02
N ALA A 2 -10.62 20.62 6.05
CA ALA A 2 -9.97 19.57 5.28
C ALA A 2 -10.49 18.19 5.74
N ASP A 3 -10.58 17.22 4.84
CA ASP A 3 -11.07 15.89 5.23
C ASP A 3 -10.06 15.14 6.10
N LEU A 4 -8.75 15.28 5.82
CA LEU A 4 -7.68 14.58 6.53
C LEU A 4 -6.45 15.49 6.71
N TYR A 5 -5.87 15.44 7.92
CA TYR A 5 -4.47 15.81 8.17
C TYR A 5 -3.67 14.53 8.42
N LEU A 6 -2.49 14.41 7.82
CA LEU A 6 -1.62 13.22 7.94
C LEU A 6 -0.17 13.65 8.14
N GLU A 7 0.40 13.32 9.29
CA GLU A 7 1.78 13.69 9.66
C GLU A 7 2.37 12.71 10.69
N GLY A 8 3.65 12.90 11.05
CA GLY A 8 4.34 12.18 12.12
C GLY A 8 3.92 12.59 13.54
N PRO A 9 4.34 11.84 14.58
CA PRO A 9 3.85 12.01 15.94
C PRO A 9 4.39 13.29 16.62
N ASP A 10 5.49 13.85 16.12
CA ASP A 10 6.00 15.16 16.53
C ASP A 10 5.00 16.29 16.26
N GLN A 11 4.10 16.10 15.29
CA GLN A 11 3.11 17.11 14.92
C GLN A 11 1.93 17.22 15.88
N PHE A 12 1.74 16.29 16.80
CA PHE A 12 0.76 16.45 17.89
C PHE A 12 1.03 17.68 18.76
N ARG A 13 2.31 17.98 19.02
CA ARG A 13 2.71 19.20 19.74
C ARG A 13 3.03 20.37 18.79
N GLY A 14 3.26 20.07 17.52
CA GLY A 14 3.49 21.02 16.45
C GLY A 14 2.22 21.36 15.67
N TYR A 15 2.22 20.97 14.39
CA TYR A 15 1.26 21.45 13.40
C TYR A 15 -0.20 21.12 13.70
N PHE A 16 -0.51 19.94 14.26
CA PHE A 16 -1.88 19.59 14.62
C PHE A 16 -2.42 20.55 15.69
N ASN A 17 -1.64 20.78 16.75
CA ASN A 17 -2.05 21.65 17.86
C ASN A 17 -2.17 23.12 17.45
N SER A 18 -1.18 23.66 16.73
CA SER A 18 -1.21 25.05 16.30
C SER A 18 -2.33 25.32 15.30
N SER A 19 -2.57 24.40 14.37
CA SER A 19 -3.68 24.48 13.42
C SER A 19 -5.04 24.42 14.12
N LEU A 20 -5.22 23.46 15.04
CA LEU A 20 -6.46 23.30 15.79
C LEU A 20 -6.77 24.53 16.64
N THR A 21 -5.80 24.99 17.43
CA THR A 21 -5.97 26.15 18.32
C THR A 21 -6.32 27.40 17.53
N THR A 22 -5.59 27.67 16.44
CA THR A 22 -5.83 28.84 15.60
C THR A 22 -7.21 28.80 14.94
N ALA A 23 -7.61 27.64 14.41
CA ALA A 23 -8.91 27.49 13.75
C ALA A 23 -10.08 27.59 14.72
N VAL A 24 -9.96 27.03 15.93
CA VAL A 24 -10.99 27.16 16.97
C VAL A 24 -11.10 28.62 17.41
N ALA A 25 -9.98 29.30 17.65
CA ALA A 25 -9.98 30.71 18.06
C ALA A 25 -10.58 31.65 17.00
N THR A 26 -10.31 31.40 15.71
CA THR A 26 -10.71 32.33 14.62
C THR A 26 -11.99 31.92 13.90
N ARG A 27 -12.36 30.65 13.92
CA ARG A 27 -13.48 30.08 13.13
C ARG A 27 -14.44 29.20 13.95
N GLY A 28 -14.17 28.97 15.23
CA GLY A 28 -15.03 28.20 16.13
C GLY A 28 -15.12 26.69 15.84
N ARG A 29 -14.22 26.13 15.01
CA ARG A 29 -14.23 24.70 14.65
C ARG A 29 -12.84 24.19 14.25
N ALA A 30 -12.65 22.88 14.34
CA ALA A 30 -11.42 22.21 13.90
C ALA A 30 -11.15 22.41 12.39
N PRO A 31 -9.88 22.50 11.97
CA PRO A 31 -9.53 22.71 10.56
C PRO A 31 -9.60 21.42 9.73
N TYR A 32 -9.61 20.25 10.39
CA TYR A 32 -9.67 18.91 9.78
C TYR A 32 -10.85 18.09 10.34
N ARG A 33 -11.31 17.09 9.57
CA ARG A 33 -12.33 16.12 9.99
C ARG A 33 -11.71 14.87 10.60
N GLN A 34 -10.55 14.46 10.10
CA GLN A 34 -9.81 13.29 10.56
C GLN A 34 -8.32 13.62 10.68
N VAL A 35 -7.62 12.86 11.54
CA VAL A 35 -6.17 12.90 11.69
C VAL A 35 -5.65 11.48 11.59
N VAL A 36 -4.65 11.26 10.73
CA VAL A 36 -3.88 10.02 10.68
C VAL A 36 -2.46 10.36 11.11
N CYS A 37 -1.93 9.59 12.05
CA CYS A 37 -0.54 9.73 12.48
C CYS A 37 0.24 8.50 12.02
N HIS A 38 1.35 8.70 11.33
CA HIS A 38 2.30 7.63 11.06
C HIS A 38 3.49 7.70 12.01
N GLY A 39 4.20 6.58 12.23
CA GLY A 39 5.44 6.54 12.99
C GLY A 39 6.64 7.11 12.22
N PHE A 40 7.81 7.09 12.85
CA PHE A 40 9.04 7.52 12.19
C PHE A 40 9.67 6.40 11.38
N VAL A 41 10.39 6.78 10.33
CA VAL A 41 11.26 5.82 9.63
C VAL A 41 12.52 5.59 10.46
N VAL A 42 12.82 4.32 10.74
CA VAL A 42 13.97 3.85 11.52
C VAL A 42 14.77 2.82 10.71
N ASP A 43 16.01 2.58 11.11
CA ASP A 43 16.83 1.56 10.44
C ASP A 43 16.30 0.12 10.66
N GLY A 44 16.94 -0.86 10.04
CA GLY A 44 16.55 -2.28 10.17
C GLY A 44 16.58 -2.82 11.61
N GLU A 45 17.37 -2.21 12.49
CA GLU A 45 17.45 -2.55 13.93
C GLU A 45 16.46 -1.75 14.78
N GLY A 46 15.69 -0.84 14.18
CA GLY A 46 14.75 0.04 14.89
C GLY A 46 15.40 1.26 15.53
N ARG A 47 16.64 1.60 15.17
CA ARG A 47 17.32 2.80 15.68
C ARG A 47 16.97 4.00 14.82
N LYS A 48 16.90 5.17 15.47
CA LYS A 48 16.76 6.45 14.77
C LYS A 48 17.87 6.61 13.73
N MET A 49 17.49 6.95 12.50
CA MET A 49 18.45 7.19 11.44
C MET A 49 19.23 8.49 11.69
N SER A 50 20.54 8.46 11.50
CA SER A 50 21.37 9.66 11.47
C SER A 50 22.53 9.53 10.50
N LYS A 51 22.93 10.64 9.89
CA LYS A 51 24.06 10.68 8.95
C LYS A 51 25.38 10.33 9.63
N SER A 52 25.56 10.69 10.90
CA SER A 52 26.80 10.42 11.65
C SER A 52 27.00 8.96 12.01
N ILE A 53 25.91 8.20 12.20
CA ILE A 53 25.96 6.75 12.47
C ILE A 53 26.00 5.94 11.15
N GLY A 54 25.69 6.58 10.01
CA GLY A 54 25.77 5.95 8.69
C GLY A 54 24.64 4.96 8.39
N ASN A 55 23.57 4.97 9.18
CA ASN A 55 22.41 4.08 9.04
C ASN A 55 21.22 4.74 8.30
N THR A 56 21.46 5.84 7.59
CA THR A 56 20.42 6.54 6.81
C THR A 56 20.35 5.96 5.41
N ILE A 57 19.13 5.71 4.92
CA ILE A 57 18.87 5.37 3.52
C ILE A 57 18.01 6.50 2.94
N ALA A 58 18.52 7.24 1.95
CA ALA A 58 17.74 8.30 1.34
C ALA A 58 16.70 7.74 0.35
N PRO A 59 15.52 8.36 0.22
CA PRO A 59 14.51 7.94 -0.77
C PRO A 59 15.05 7.86 -2.19
N ASP A 60 15.90 8.82 -2.60
CA ASP A 60 16.50 8.85 -3.93
C ASP A 60 17.40 7.64 -4.21
N GLU A 61 18.11 7.15 -3.19
CA GLU A 61 18.93 5.93 -3.31
C GLU A 61 18.05 4.71 -3.60
N ILE A 62 16.89 4.62 -2.95
CA ILE A 62 15.92 3.53 -3.16
C ILE A 62 15.34 3.60 -4.57
N VAL A 63 14.93 4.81 -5.00
CA VAL A 63 14.36 5.05 -6.33
C VAL A 63 15.37 4.71 -7.42
N GLN A 64 16.63 5.12 -7.26
CA GLN A 64 17.70 4.80 -8.23
C GLN A 64 17.99 3.29 -8.29
N ALA A 65 17.99 2.60 -7.15
CA ALA A 65 18.32 1.19 -7.09
C ALA A 65 17.18 0.26 -7.54
N SER A 66 15.93 0.63 -7.27
CA SER A 66 14.78 -0.30 -7.37
C SER A 66 13.53 0.29 -8.02
N GLY A 67 13.52 1.60 -8.30
CA GLY A 67 12.38 2.31 -8.86
C GLY A 67 11.43 2.88 -7.80
N ALA A 68 10.65 3.89 -8.19
CA ALA A 68 9.72 4.58 -7.29
C ALA A 68 8.59 3.66 -6.79
N ASP A 69 8.16 2.69 -7.59
CA ASP A 69 7.11 1.76 -7.19
C ASP A 69 7.53 0.84 -6.04
N VAL A 70 8.80 0.45 -5.95
CA VAL A 70 9.30 -0.34 -4.81
C VAL A 70 9.27 0.49 -3.54
N LEU A 71 9.66 1.78 -3.60
CA LEU A 71 9.54 2.70 -2.46
C LEU A 71 8.08 2.86 -2.02
N ARG A 72 7.15 3.03 -2.97
CA ARG A 72 5.72 3.15 -2.70
C ARG A 72 5.17 1.86 -2.09
N LEU A 73 5.51 0.70 -2.65
CA LEU A 73 5.09 -0.59 -2.10
C LEU A 73 5.62 -0.80 -0.68
N TRP A 74 6.87 -0.43 -0.41
CA TRP A 74 7.44 -0.50 0.94
C TRP A 74 6.62 0.34 1.92
N ALA A 75 6.33 1.60 1.58
CA ALA A 75 5.52 2.48 2.41
C ALA A 75 4.12 1.90 2.66
N THR A 76 3.50 1.27 1.67
CA THR A 76 2.18 0.61 1.84
C THR A 76 2.27 -0.70 2.61
N SER A 77 3.39 -1.41 2.56
CA SER A 77 3.56 -2.74 3.18
C SER A 77 3.77 -2.70 4.69
N ALA A 78 4.16 -1.53 5.21
CA ALA A 78 4.49 -1.35 6.62
C ALA A 78 3.26 -1.00 7.46
N ASP A 79 3.25 -1.47 8.71
CA ASP A 79 2.37 -0.94 9.74
C ASP A 79 2.84 0.48 10.12
N TYR A 80 2.22 1.48 9.49
CA TYR A 80 2.59 2.87 9.73
C TYR A 80 2.16 3.38 11.10
N THR A 81 1.35 2.66 11.87
CA THR A 81 0.92 3.10 13.21
C THR A 81 2.05 3.01 14.25
N ALA A 82 3.11 2.27 13.91
CA ALA A 82 4.36 2.17 14.65
C ALA A 82 5.53 2.75 13.84
N ASP A 83 6.72 2.78 14.45
CA ASP A 83 7.94 3.13 13.72
C ASP A 83 8.22 2.12 12.60
N ILE A 84 8.53 2.66 11.42
CA ILE A 84 8.60 1.94 10.15
C ILE A 84 10.05 1.63 9.84
N ARG A 85 10.38 0.34 9.74
CA ARG A 85 11.76 -0.10 9.46
C ARG A 85 12.10 -0.01 7.97
N VAL A 86 13.28 0.50 7.67
CA VAL A 86 13.89 0.45 6.34
C VAL A 86 15.27 -0.19 6.41
N SER A 87 15.49 -1.20 5.56
CA SER A 87 16.79 -1.82 5.34
C SER A 87 16.87 -2.36 3.92
N LYS A 88 18.08 -2.71 3.46
CA LYS A 88 18.27 -3.31 2.14
C LYS A 88 17.54 -4.65 2.03
N GLU A 89 17.52 -5.43 3.12
CA GLU A 89 16.84 -6.72 3.20
C GLU A 89 15.31 -6.54 3.10
N VAL A 90 14.75 -5.56 3.82
CA VAL A 90 13.32 -5.23 3.72
C VAL A 90 12.95 -4.82 2.30
N LEU A 91 13.74 -3.91 1.69
CA LEU A 91 13.50 -3.43 0.32
C LEU A 91 13.68 -4.54 -0.73
N ALA A 92 14.59 -5.48 -0.50
CA ALA A 92 14.76 -6.65 -1.36
C ALA A 92 13.52 -7.57 -1.30
N GLY A 93 12.96 -7.79 -0.11
CA GLY A 93 11.71 -8.53 0.07
C GLY A 93 10.52 -7.85 -0.64
N VAL A 94 10.39 -6.53 -0.50
CA VAL A 94 9.37 -5.75 -1.21
C VAL A 94 9.56 -5.81 -2.73
N SER A 95 10.82 -5.73 -3.20
CA SER A 95 11.14 -5.85 -4.62
C SER A 95 10.74 -7.21 -5.19
N GLU A 96 10.87 -8.28 -4.41
CA GLU A 96 10.42 -9.61 -4.82
C GLU A 96 8.89 -9.72 -4.88
N GLY A 97 8.20 -9.18 -3.88
CA GLY A 97 6.74 -9.05 -3.92
C GLY A 97 6.25 -8.27 -5.16
N TYR A 98 6.90 -7.15 -5.46
CA TYR A 98 6.65 -6.37 -6.67
C TYR A 98 6.82 -7.20 -7.95
N ARG A 99 7.94 -7.95 -8.08
CA ARG A 99 8.18 -8.80 -9.26
C ARG A 99 7.12 -9.90 -9.40
N LYS A 100 6.72 -10.52 -8.30
CA LYS A 100 5.67 -11.55 -8.29
C LYS A 100 4.38 -10.97 -8.86
N ILE A 101 3.91 -9.87 -8.28
CA ILE A 101 2.69 -9.17 -8.72
C ILE A 101 2.78 -8.79 -10.21
N ARG A 102 3.88 -8.14 -10.62
CA ARG A 102 4.10 -7.71 -12.01
C ARG A 102 4.13 -8.87 -12.99
N ASN A 103 4.79 -9.97 -12.64
CA ASN A 103 4.91 -11.13 -13.51
C ASN A 103 3.57 -11.87 -13.68
N THR A 104 2.77 -11.96 -12.62
CA THR A 104 1.41 -12.50 -12.69
C THR A 104 0.56 -11.68 -13.65
N TRP A 105 0.54 -10.34 -13.53
CA TRP A 105 -0.20 -9.50 -14.48
C TRP A 105 0.33 -9.58 -15.90
N ARG A 106 1.66 -9.63 -16.08
CA ARG A 106 2.25 -9.79 -17.41
C ARG A 106 1.80 -11.09 -18.07
N PHE A 107 1.73 -12.19 -17.31
CA PHE A 107 1.23 -13.46 -17.81
C PHE A 107 -0.25 -13.37 -18.20
N LEU A 108 -1.10 -12.80 -17.34
CA LEU A 108 -2.51 -12.60 -17.66
C LEU A 108 -2.71 -11.75 -18.92
N LEU A 109 -2.05 -10.60 -19.02
CA LEU A 109 -2.11 -9.73 -20.20
C LEU A 109 -1.63 -10.43 -21.47
N GLY A 110 -0.60 -11.28 -21.38
CA GLY A 110 -0.11 -12.05 -22.51
C GLY A 110 -1.09 -13.12 -23.01
N ASN A 111 -1.97 -13.62 -22.14
CA ASN A 111 -3.02 -14.58 -22.52
C ASN A 111 -4.29 -13.89 -23.06
N LEU A 112 -4.35 -12.56 -23.03
CA LEU A 112 -5.47 -11.78 -23.57
C LEU A 112 -5.21 -11.27 -25.00
N ASP A 113 -4.15 -11.75 -25.67
CA ASP A 113 -3.89 -11.37 -27.06
C ASP A 113 -5.05 -11.79 -27.97
N GLY A 114 -5.60 -10.81 -28.70
CA GLY A 114 -6.76 -11.00 -29.57
C GLY A 114 -8.12 -11.12 -28.87
N PHE A 115 -8.18 -11.06 -27.54
CA PHE A 115 -9.44 -11.09 -26.78
C PHE A 115 -10.15 -9.72 -26.83
N ASP A 116 -11.37 -9.69 -27.35
CA ASP A 116 -12.24 -8.51 -27.34
C ASP A 116 -13.42 -8.74 -26.38
N PRO A 117 -13.50 -8.01 -25.25
CA PRO A 117 -14.60 -8.16 -24.31
C PRO A 117 -16.00 -7.96 -24.92
N ALA A 118 -16.13 -7.16 -25.99
CA ALA A 118 -17.43 -6.92 -26.63
C ALA A 118 -17.94 -8.13 -27.44
N ARG A 119 -17.04 -9.03 -27.85
CA ARG A 119 -17.34 -10.18 -28.69
C ARG A 119 -17.15 -11.52 -27.98
N ASP A 120 -16.12 -11.62 -27.14
CA ASP A 120 -15.56 -12.89 -26.68
C ASP A 120 -15.92 -13.20 -25.21
N LEU A 121 -16.60 -12.28 -24.50
CA LEU A 121 -17.13 -12.53 -23.16
C LEU A 121 -18.25 -13.59 -23.18
N VAL A 122 -18.17 -14.54 -22.26
CA VAL A 122 -19.21 -15.55 -22.05
C VAL A 122 -20.17 -15.15 -20.92
N PRO A 123 -21.46 -15.55 -20.99
CA PRO A 123 -22.39 -15.38 -19.89
C PRO A 123 -21.93 -16.06 -18.59
N LEU A 124 -22.35 -15.51 -17.44
CA LEU A 124 -21.99 -16.09 -16.13
C LEU A 124 -22.43 -17.55 -15.95
N SER A 125 -23.53 -17.94 -16.62
CA SER A 125 -24.04 -19.32 -16.61
C SER A 125 -23.14 -20.32 -17.34
N GLU A 126 -22.21 -19.83 -18.17
CA GLU A 126 -21.28 -20.65 -18.95
C GLU A 126 -19.88 -20.73 -18.31
N LEU A 127 -19.66 -20.04 -17.20
CA LEU A 127 -18.41 -20.14 -16.44
C LEU A 127 -18.27 -21.55 -15.86
N THR A 128 -17.06 -22.11 -15.97
CA THR A 128 -16.73 -23.37 -15.30
C THR A 128 -16.70 -23.17 -13.78
N GLY A 129 -16.70 -24.27 -13.02
CA GLY A 129 -16.58 -24.20 -11.55
C GLY A 129 -15.33 -23.44 -11.08
N LEU A 130 -14.21 -23.59 -11.78
CA LEU A 130 -12.96 -22.88 -11.48
C LEU A 130 -13.08 -21.38 -11.77
N GLU A 131 -13.67 -21.00 -12.91
CA GLU A 131 -13.89 -19.59 -13.23
C GLU A 131 -14.84 -18.90 -12.25
N GLY A 132 -15.92 -19.59 -11.88
CA GLY A 132 -16.84 -19.13 -10.84
C GLY A 132 -16.15 -18.93 -9.49
N TYR A 133 -15.28 -19.87 -9.11
CA TYR A 133 -14.45 -19.77 -7.91
C TYR A 133 -13.52 -18.56 -7.97
N MET A 134 -12.73 -18.40 -9.03
CA MET A 134 -11.78 -17.29 -9.17
C MET A 134 -12.46 -15.92 -9.22
N ARG A 135 -13.66 -15.84 -9.83
CA ARG A 135 -14.49 -14.65 -9.76
C ARG A 135 -14.93 -14.33 -8.33
N GLY A 136 -15.28 -15.34 -7.53
CA GLY A 136 -15.56 -15.19 -6.10
C GLY A 136 -14.36 -14.64 -5.33
N ARG A 137 -13.17 -15.24 -5.54
CA ARG A 137 -11.90 -14.78 -4.94
C ARG A 137 -11.57 -13.33 -5.30
N MET A 138 -11.78 -12.93 -6.55
CA MET A 138 -11.64 -11.53 -6.98
C MET A 138 -12.62 -10.60 -6.25
N GLY A 139 -13.86 -11.04 -6.05
CA GLY A 139 -14.85 -10.28 -5.27
C GLY A 139 -14.41 -10.05 -3.83
N GLU A 140 -13.91 -11.09 -3.16
CA GLU A 140 -13.36 -11.00 -1.80
C GLU A 140 -12.14 -10.08 -1.72
N LEU A 141 -11.23 -10.15 -2.72
CA LEU A 141 -10.09 -9.24 -2.82
C LEU A 141 -10.57 -7.79 -2.93
N VAL A 142 -11.51 -7.50 -3.83
CA VAL A 142 -12.05 -6.14 -4.02
C VAL A 142 -12.67 -5.61 -2.74
N GLN A 143 -13.43 -6.42 -2.02
CA GLN A 143 -14.00 -6.04 -0.73
C GLN A 143 -12.90 -5.70 0.29
N THR A 144 -11.94 -6.61 0.47
CA THR A 144 -10.82 -6.45 1.42
C THR A 144 -10.01 -5.18 1.13
N VAL A 145 -9.72 -4.92 -0.14
CA VAL A 145 -8.96 -3.73 -0.57
C VAL A 145 -9.74 -2.44 -0.30
N ARG A 146 -11.06 -2.42 -0.57
CA ARG A 146 -11.90 -1.25 -0.28
C ARG A 146 -11.95 -0.94 1.21
N GLU A 147 -12.23 -1.96 2.03
CA GLU A 147 -12.28 -1.82 3.49
C GLU A 147 -10.94 -1.36 4.06
N SER A 148 -9.83 -1.87 3.51
CA SER A 148 -8.47 -1.45 3.88
C SER A 148 -8.19 0.01 3.53
N TYR A 149 -8.65 0.50 2.37
CA TYR A 149 -8.52 1.92 2.02
C TYR A 149 -9.40 2.83 2.89
N GLU A 150 -10.63 2.42 3.17
CA GLU A 150 -11.57 3.19 4.01
C GLU A 150 -11.08 3.32 5.46
N SER A 151 -10.42 2.29 5.98
CA SER A 151 -9.84 2.27 7.32
C SER A 151 -8.39 2.76 7.38
N TYR A 152 -7.83 3.20 6.25
CA TYR A 152 -6.41 3.54 6.08
C TYR A 152 -5.43 2.40 6.36
N ALA A 153 -5.88 1.14 6.51
CA ALA A 153 -5.03 -0.02 6.74
C ALA A 153 -4.28 -0.49 5.47
N LEU A 154 -3.35 0.33 4.96
CA LEU A 154 -2.67 0.13 3.67
C LEU A 154 -1.89 -1.20 3.57
N GLN A 155 -1.35 -1.70 4.68
CA GLN A 155 -0.66 -3.00 4.71
C GLN A 155 -1.59 -4.15 4.31
N GLY A 156 -2.89 -4.04 4.64
CA GLY A 156 -3.90 -5.02 4.27
C GLY A 156 -4.09 -5.10 2.76
N VAL A 157 -4.03 -3.95 2.07
CA VAL A 157 -4.06 -3.89 0.59
C VAL A 157 -2.87 -4.65 0.01
N TYR A 158 -1.66 -4.36 0.48
CA TYR A 158 -0.46 -5.02 -0.03
C TYR A 158 -0.48 -6.53 0.18
N GLN A 159 -0.82 -6.99 1.38
CA GLN A 159 -0.88 -8.42 1.71
C GLN A 159 -1.96 -9.15 0.90
N ALA A 160 -3.16 -8.56 0.77
CA ALA A 160 -4.25 -9.17 0.03
C ALA A 160 -3.92 -9.32 -1.46
N VAL A 161 -3.38 -8.28 -2.10
CA VAL A 161 -2.99 -8.30 -3.51
C VAL A 161 -1.83 -9.27 -3.76
N LEU A 162 -0.81 -9.26 -2.91
CA LEU A 162 0.33 -10.17 -3.05
C LEU A 162 -0.12 -11.64 -2.88
N ASN A 163 -0.96 -11.93 -1.88
CA ASN A 163 -1.50 -13.27 -1.66
C ASN A 163 -2.34 -13.72 -2.85
N PHE A 164 -3.23 -12.86 -3.36
CA PHE A 164 -4.04 -13.17 -4.53
C PHE A 164 -3.18 -13.48 -5.77
N ALA A 165 -2.14 -12.68 -6.02
CA ALA A 165 -1.24 -12.90 -7.13
C ALA A 165 -0.41 -14.19 -6.99
N ALA A 166 0.04 -14.52 -5.78
CA ALA A 166 0.94 -15.65 -5.53
C ALA A 166 0.19 -16.98 -5.37
N VAL A 167 -0.94 -16.99 -4.67
CA VAL A 167 -1.67 -18.19 -4.28
C VAL A 167 -2.82 -18.44 -5.25
N ASP A 168 -3.80 -17.52 -5.28
CA ASP A 168 -5.03 -17.71 -6.06
C ASP A 168 -4.76 -17.76 -7.56
N LEU A 169 -3.92 -16.84 -8.08
CA LEU A 169 -3.53 -16.83 -9.49
C LEU A 169 -2.36 -17.79 -9.74
N SER A 170 -1.14 -17.42 -9.35
CA SER A 170 0.06 -18.14 -9.80
C SER A 170 0.17 -19.61 -9.38
N SER A 171 -0.44 -20.05 -8.26
CA SER A 171 -0.29 -21.42 -7.78
C SER A 171 -1.47 -22.33 -8.13
N LEU A 172 -2.65 -21.75 -8.39
CA LEU A 172 -3.89 -22.50 -8.57
C LEU A 172 -4.48 -22.35 -9.99
N TYR A 173 -4.56 -21.12 -10.52
CA TYR A 173 -5.29 -20.78 -11.74
C TYR A 173 -4.36 -20.61 -12.95
#